data_AF-A0A426RX02-F1
#
_entry.id   AF-A0A426RX02-F1
#
_cell.length_a   1.000
_cell.length_b   1.000
_cell.length_c   1.000
_cell.angle_alpha   90.00
_cell.angle_beta   90.00
_cell.angle_gamma   90.00
#
_symmetry.space_group_name_H-M   'P 1'
#
loop_
_entity.id
_entity.type
_entity.pdbx_description
1 polymer ?
#
loop_
_entity_poly.entity_id
_entity_poly.type
_entity_poly.pdbx_seq_one_letter_code
_entity_poly.pdbx_strand_id
1 'polypeptide(L)'
;MQGSYGPLAWVSDAMHGMYPDREGHLRRLGLRPADDEISTELPVVGLLGAADWRAATCVLASPCIDHSSGRISALTASVAGDLLIGLRVAEALGLPMVSFLGSGEETHLVPSGEERCADWQRVAEYVAGLGTRWARGRVDATFVRTGEPVAWATIKAQTAADHDRVPQAGLDGLHRLVDDNPYPRGTRFTYLYDYYRSNISHYRRPVIEALAGVDTAHVLVVENVQQIKCVAWARALNDADGIRTSHLVTCPAPDATNSVRVSRAEPRHRIMLADVLSGQQPGSAPYWAFLSALRDRFDAHG
;
A
#
# COMPACT_ATOMS: atom_id res chain seq x y z
N MET A 1 -18.07 -11.70 -23.32
CA MET A 1 -17.41 -10.49 -23.82
C MET A 1 -16.49 -9.98 -22.74
N GLN A 2 -15.19 -10.30 -22.83
CA GLN A 2 -14.17 -9.73 -21.96
C GLN A 2 -13.94 -8.29 -22.45
N GLY A 3 -14.49 -7.32 -21.73
CA GLY A 3 -14.26 -5.92 -22.03
C GLY A 3 -12.77 -5.63 -21.87
N SER A 4 -12.12 -5.19 -22.95
CA SER A 4 -10.86 -4.47 -22.86
C SER A 4 -11.14 -3.20 -22.06
N TYR A 5 -10.69 -3.17 -20.81
CA TYR A 5 -10.71 -1.95 -20.01
C TYR A 5 -9.59 -1.06 -20.58
N GLY A 6 -9.94 -0.06 -21.39
CA GLY A 6 -8.96 0.91 -21.87
C GLY A 6 -8.21 1.52 -20.67
N PRO A 7 -6.88 1.34 -20.55
CA PRO A 7 -6.11 1.38 -19.29
C PRO A 7 -6.31 2.64 -18.45
N LEU A 8 -6.51 3.79 -19.08
CA LEU A 8 -6.65 5.07 -18.40
C LEU A 8 -8.10 5.49 -18.19
N ALA A 9 -9.05 5.02 -19.00
CA ALA A 9 -10.44 5.46 -18.92
C ALA A 9 -11.11 4.94 -17.65
N TRP A 10 -11.00 3.65 -17.37
CA TRP A 10 -11.62 3.06 -16.18
C TRP A 10 -10.91 3.45 -14.88
N VAL A 11 -9.59 3.71 -14.91
CA VAL A 11 -8.84 4.23 -13.76
C VAL A 11 -9.20 5.70 -13.52
N SER A 12 -9.32 6.49 -14.59
CA SER A 12 -9.86 7.85 -14.53
C SER A 12 -11.27 7.85 -13.92
N ASP A 13 -12.14 6.92 -14.35
CA ASP A 13 -13.50 6.75 -13.85
C ASP A 13 -13.55 6.21 -12.41
N ALA A 14 -12.69 5.26 -12.05
CA ALA A 14 -12.61 4.68 -10.71
C ALA A 14 -12.10 5.69 -9.68
N MET A 15 -11.18 6.55 -10.10
CA MET A 15 -10.77 7.68 -9.30
C MET A 15 -11.76 8.86 -9.46
N HIS A 16 -12.67 8.88 -10.45
CA HIS A 16 -13.55 10.03 -10.73
C HIS A 16 -14.42 10.31 -9.50
N GLY A 17 -14.40 11.56 -9.02
CA GLY A 17 -14.96 11.94 -7.71
C GLY A 17 -13.95 11.97 -6.56
N MET A 18 -12.98 11.03 -6.52
CA MET A 18 -11.99 10.95 -5.42
C MET A 18 -10.95 12.06 -5.40
N TYR A 19 -10.53 12.54 -6.57
CA TYR A 19 -9.49 13.56 -6.71
C TYR A 19 -9.70 14.38 -8.01
N PRO A 20 -10.62 15.35 -8.05
CA PRO A 20 -10.80 16.20 -9.24
C PRO A 20 -9.49 16.89 -9.65
N ASP A 21 -9.25 17.08 -10.96
CA ASP A 21 -8.07 17.77 -11.54
C ASP A 21 -6.67 17.19 -11.20
N ARG A 22 -6.63 15.95 -10.71
CA ARG A 22 -5.43 15.25 -10.23
C ARG A 22 -4.35 14.96 -11.28
N GLU A 23 -4.69 14.83 -12.55
CA GLU A 23 -3.75 14.30 -13.55
C GLU A 23 -2.52 15.22 -13.66
N GLY A 24 -2.75 16.54 -13.74
CA GLY A 24 -1.67 17.52 -13.74
C GLY A 24 -0.84 17.50 -12.45
N HIS A 25 -1.47 17.28 -11.30
CA HIS A 25 -0.76 17.17 -10.02
C HIS A 25 0.10 15.90 -9.94
N LEU A 26 -0.45 14.74 -10.32
CA LEU A 26 0.27 13.47 -10.33
C LEU A 26 1.45 13.49 -11.32
N ARG A 27 1.26 14.09 -12.50
CA ARG A 27 2.37 14.32 -13.44
C ARG A 27 3.48 15.19 -12.85
N ARG A 28 3.16 16.21 -12.04
CA ARG A 28 4.17 17.02 -11.32
C ARG A 28 4.94 16.23 -10.27
N LEU A 29 4.33 15.20 -9.69
CA LEU A 29 5.01 14.23 -8.82
C LEU A 29 5.87 13.22 -9.61
N GLY A 30 5.99 13.40 -10.92
CA GLY A 30 6.80 12.60 -11.83
C GLY A 30 6.09 11.38 -12.39
N LEU A 31 4.77 11.25 -12.17
CA LEU A 31 4.00 10.08 -12.60
C LEU A 31 3.94 10.05 -14.13
N ARG A 32 4.29 8.89 -14.69
CA ARG A 32 4.22 8.62 -16.13
C ARG A 32 3.17 7.54 -16.38
N PRO A 33 2.53 7.50 -17.56
CA PRO A 33 1.75 6.34 -17.96
C PRO A 33 2.60 5.08 -17.83
N ALA A 34 2.01 4.04 -17.24
CA ALA A 34 2.50 2.69 -17.39
C ALA A 34 1.74 2.12 -18.59
N ASP A 35 2.44 1.92 -19.71
CA ASP A 35 1.85 1.39 -20.95
C ASP A 35 2.36 -0.03 -21.16
N ASP A 36 1.79 -0.97 -20.41
CA ASP A 36 2.10 -2.40 -20.53
C ASP A 36 0.93 -3.30 -20.11
N GLU A 37 0.99 -4.58 -20.47
CA GLU A 37 -0.07 -5.58 -20.22
C GLU A 37 -0.55 -5.63 -18.75
N ILE A 38 0.36 -5.61 -17.78
CA ILE A 38 0.02 -5.66 -16.35
C ILE A 38 -0.69 -4.37 -15.93
N SER A 39 -0.18 -3.22 -16.35
CA SER A 39 -0.80 -1.93 -16.07
C SER A 39 -2.18 -1.76 -16.74
N THR A 40 -2.46 -2.51 -17.80
CA THR A 40 -3.77 -2.47 -18.50
C THR A 40 -4.83 -3.34 -17.83
N GLU A 41 -4.42 -4.35 -17.06
CA GLU A 41 -5.33 -5.27 -16.37
C GLU A 41 -5.59 -4.87 -14.91
N LEU A 42 -4.83 -3.93 -14.36
CA LEU A 42 -4.84 -3.55 -12.95
C LEU A 42 -5.20 -2.07 -12.78
N PRO A 43 -5.72 -1.66 -11.60
CA PRO A 43 -6.09 -0.27 -11.33
C PRO A 43 -4.84 0.59 -11.11
N VAL A 44 -3.97 0.68 -12.11
CA VAL A 44 -2.70 1.40 -12.08
C VAL A 44 -2.91 2.80 -12.62
N VAL A 45 -2.53 3.80 -11.82
CA VAL A 45 -2.63 5.22 -12.19
C VAL A 45 -1.36 5.71 -12.89
N GLY A 46 -0.25 4.98 -12.75
CA GLY A 46 0.99 5.22 -13.48
C GLY A 46 2.22 4.59 -12.82
N LEU A 47 3.39 4.95 -13.32
CA LEU A 47 4.70 4.48 -12.86
C LEU A 47 5.58 5.65 -12.42
N LEU A 48 6.34 5.42 -11.36
CA LEU A 48 7.48 6.25 -10.97
C LEU A 48 8.77 5.42 -10.87
N GLY A 49 9.91 6.05 -11.11
CA GLY A 49 11.23 5.43 -10.92
C GLY A 49 11.82 4.87 -12.21
N ALA A 50 12.52 3.74 -12.10
CA ALA A 50 13.26 3.12 -13.20
C ALA A 50 12.33 2.70 -14.36
N ALA A 51 12.75 2.95 -15.59
CA ALA A 51 11.95 2.64 -16.78
C ALA A 51 11.82 1.14 -17.04
N ASP A 52 12.80 0.35 -16.59
CA ASP A 52 12.87 -1.11 -16.68
C ASP A 52 12.26 -1.79 -15.44
N TRP A 53 11.19 -1.24 -14.87
CA TRP A 53 10.57 -1.71 -13.63
C TRP A 53 10.24 -3.23 -13.59
N ARG A 54 10.09 -3.89 -14.75
CA ARG A 54 9.92 -5.36 -14.86
C ARG A 54 11.17 -6.16 -14.51
N ALA A 55 12.35 -5.54 -14.50
CA ALA A 55 13.61 -6.13 -14.05
C ALA A 55 13.75 -6.12 -12.51
N ALA A 56 12.69 -5.78 -11.79
CA ALA A 56 12.63 -5.90 -10.35
C ALA A 56 12.91 -7.34 -9.88
N THR A 57 13.52 -7.46 -8.72
CA THR A 57 13.86 -8.72 -8.06
C THR A 57 12.81 -9.12 -7.02
N CYS A 58 12.02 -8.16 -6.53
CA CYS A 58 10.91 -8.42 -5.61
C CYS A 58 9.81 -7.36 -5.71
N VAL A 59 8.62 -7.72 -5.26
CA VAL A 59 7.45 -6.85 -5.15
C VAL A 59 7.19 -6.50 -3.69
N LEU A 60 6.93 -5.23 -3.39
CA LEU A 60 6.49 -4.76 -2.08
C LEU A 60 5.07 -4.23 -2.13
N ALA A 61 4.23 -4.61 -1.18
CA ALA A 61 2.93 -3.99 -0.96
C ALA A 61 2.54 -4.02 0.52
N SER A 62 2.13 -2.89 1.09
CA SER A 62 1.80 -2.72 2.51
C SER A 62 0.32 -2.40 2.66
N PRO A 63 -0.54 -3.39 3.01
CA PRO A 63 -1.95 -3.13 3.16
C PRO A 63 -2.23 -2.20 4.34
N CYS A 64 -3.14 -1.27 4.13
CA CYS A 64 -3.55 -0.32 5.14
C CYS A 64 -4.47 -0.98 6.16
N ILE A 65 -3.91 -1.39 7.32
CA ILE A 65 -4.66 -1.96 8.45
C ILE A 65 -5.13 -0.91 9.48
N ASP A 66 -4.69 0.34 9.28
CA ASP A 66 -5.04 1.50 10.09
C ASP A 66 -6.55 1.80 10.06
N HIS A 67 -6.99 2.75 10.90
CA HIS A 67 -8.40 3.16 11.03
C HIS A 67 -9.40 2.07 11.49
N SER A 68 -8.92 0.87 11.81
CA SER A 68 -9.70 -0.23 12.41
C SER A 68 -9.74 -0.19 13.95
N SER A 69 -8.87 0.62 14.56
CA SER A 69 -8.66 0.70 16.02
C SER A 69 -8.38 -0.68 16.64
N GLY A 70 -7.61 -1.54 15.97
CA GLY A 70 -7.28 -2.90 16.42
C GLY A 70 -8.39 -3.93 16.25
N ARG A 71 -9.52 -3.59 15.61
CA ARG A 71 -10.66 -4.51 15.46
C ARG A 71 -10.72 -5.09 14.06
N ILE A 72 -10.65 -6.41 13.94
CA ILE A 72 -10.79 -7.13 12.66
C ILE A 72 -12.10 -6.76 11.93
N SER A 73 -13.21 -6.65 12.67
CA SER A 73 -14.52 -6.25 12.12
C SER A 73 -14.56 -4.82 11.59
N ALA A 74 -13.59 -3.98 11.95
CA ALA A 74 -13.48 -2.61 11.48
C ALA A 74 -12.48 -2.43 10.33
N LEU A 75 -11.85 -3.51 9.85
CA LEU A 75 -10.97 -3.46 8.67
C LEU A 75 -11.79 -3.09 7.43
N THR A 76 -11.28 -2.15 6.66
CA THR A 76 -11.91 -1.74 5.40
C THR A 76 -11.46 -2.60 4.24
N ALA A 77 -12.20 -2.55 3.15
CA ALA A 77 -11.84 -3.23 1.91
C ALA A 77 -10.50 -2.77 1.29
N SER A 78 -9.87 -1.68 1.78
CA SER A 78 -8.50 -1.30 1.39
C SER A 78 -7.52 -2.44 1.58
N VAL A 79 -7.65 -3.21 2.68
CA VAL A 79 -6.77 -4.34 2.98
C VAL A 79 -6.77 -5.36 1.85
N ALA A 80 -7.95 -5.75 1.36
CA ALA A 80 -8.09 -6.68 0.25
C ALA A 80 -7.55 -6.09 -1.06
N GLY A 81 -7.85 -4.81 -1.32
CA GLY A 81 -7.34 -4.09 -2.49
C GLY A 81 -5.81 -4.10 -2.56
N ASP A 82 -5.16 -3.59 -1.51
CA ASP A 82 -3.71 -3.46 -1.45
C ASP A 82 -3.03 -4.85 -1.53
N LEU A 83 -3.56 -5.87 -0.83
CA LEU A 83 -3.01 -7.24 -0.88
C LEU A 83 -3.19 -7.92 -2.25
N LEU A 84 -4.42 -7.98 -2.76
CA LEU A 84 -4.73 -8.74 -3.98
C LEU A 84 -4.04 -8.13 -5.21
N ILE A 85 -3.95 -6.80 -5.28
CA ILE A 85 -3.25 -6.11 -6.38
C ILE A 85 -1.75 -6.42 -6.30
N GLY A 86 -1.13 -6.33 -5.12
CA GLY A 86 0.28 -6.70 -4.92
C GLY A 86 0.57 -8.15 -5.33
N LEU A 87 -0.26 -9.09 -4.86
CA LEU A 87 -0.15 -10.51 -5.21
C LEU A 87 -0.30 -10.76 -6.71
N ARG A 88 -1.23 -10.06 -7.38
CA ARG A 88 -1.45 -10.18 -8.82
C ARG A 88 -0.25 -9.67 -9.63
N VAL A 89 0.39 -8.58 -9.20
CA VAL A 89 1.62 -8.08 -9.84
C VAL A 89 2.76 -9.07 -9.65
N ALA A 90 2.97 -9.55 -8.42
CA ALA A 90 4.01 -10.53 -8.10
C ALA A 90 3.84 -11.83 -8.90
N GLU A 91 2.61 -12.35 -8.97
CA GLU A 91 2.26 -13.49 -9.80
C GLU A 91 2.58 -13.25 -11.28
N ALA A 92 2.15 -12.12 -11.84
CA ALA A 92 2.32 -11.82 -13.26
C ALA A 92 3.79 -11.68 -13.66
N LEU A 93 4.66 -11.26 -12.73
CA LEU A 93 6.10 -11.13 -12.95
C LEU A 93 6.89 -12.39 -12.53
N GLY A 94 6.26 -13.34 -11.84
CA GLY A 94 6.95 -14.50 -11.26
C GLY A 94 7.97 -14.11 -10.18
N LEU A 95 7.70 -13.05 -9.42
CA LEU A 95 8.60 -12.51 -8.40
C LEU A 95 8.11 -12.82 -6.98
N PRO A 96 9.02 -12.91 -6.00
CA PRO A 96 8.62 -12.95 -4.59
C PRO A 96 7.97 -11.63 -4.18
N MET A 97 7.02 -11.72 -3.25
CA MET A 97 6.35 -10.57 -2.65
C MET A 97 6.70 -10.45 -1.17
N VAL A 98 6.94 -9.23 -0.70
CA VAL A 98 7.02 -8.91 0.73
C VAL A 98 5.92 -7.92 1.07
N SER A 99 5.20 -8.20 2.15
CA SER A 99 4.12 -7.35 2.64
C SER A 99 4.30 -6.99 4.09
N PHE A 100 4.50 -5.71 4.37
CA PHE A 100 4.60 -5.18 5.73
C PHE A 100 3.20 -4.91 6.27
N LEU A 101 2.90 -5.44 7.44
CA LEU A 101 1.63 -5.25 8.12
C LEU A 101 1.90 -4.34 9.32
N GLY A 102 1.47 -3.07 9.21
CA GLY A 102 1.87 -1.95 10.09
C GLY A 102 1.43 -2.00 11.56
N SER A 103 1.38 -3.17 12.20
CA SER A 103 0.93 -3.32 13.58
C SER A 103 1.89 -2.74 14.61
N GLY A 104 3.19 -2.68 14.30
CA GLY A 104 4.21 -2.04 15.14
C GLY A 104 4.02 -0.54 15.20
N GLU A 105 3.78 0.10 14.05
CA GLU A 105 3.45 1.52 13.96
C GLU A 105 2.20 1.86 14.76
N GLU A 106 1.14 1.07 14.61
CA GLU A 106 -0.12 1.26 15.34
C GLU A 106 0.01 0.99 16.85
N THR A 107 0.95 0.16 17.28
CA THR A 107 1.19 -0.17 18.68
C THR A 107 2.10 0.86 19.36
N HIS A 108 3.20 1.24 18.70
CA HIS A 108 4.29 1.97 19.34
C HIS A 108 4.31 3.47 19.04
N LEU A 109 3.68 3.91 17.95
CA LEU A 109 3.72 5.32 17.51
C LEU A 109 2.38 6.02 17.69
N VAL A 110 1.27 5.30 17.56
CA VAL A 110 -0.07 5.88 17.73
C VAL A 110 -0.39 6.06 19.23
N PRO A 111 -0.92 7.22 19.66
CA PRO A 111 -1.34 7.43 21.05
C PRO A 111 -2.32 6.36 21.52
N SER A 112 -2.08 5.82 22.73
CA SER A 112 -2.81 4.67 23.29
C SER A 112 -2.79 3.41 22.39
N GLY A 113 -1.78 3.28 21.52
CA GLY A 113 -1.55 2.09 20.70
C GLY A 113 -1.16 0.88 21.54
N GLU A 114 -0.31 1.09 22.56
CA GLU A 114 0.23 0.03 23.43
C GLU A 114 -0.88 -0.69 24.22
N GLU A 115 -1.90 0.04 24.65
CA GLU A 115 -3.10 -0.51 25.31
C GLU A 115 -3.84 -1.53 24.41
N ARG A 116 -3.65 -1.44 23.09
CA ARG A 116 -4.26 -2.31 22.07
C ARG A 116 -3.24 -3.24 21.40
N CYS A 117 -2.04 -3.42 21.97
CA CYS A 117 -0.97 -4.25 21.38
C CYS A 117 -1.46 -5.64 20.95
N ALA A 118 -2.15 -6.37 21.83
CA ALA A 118 -2.67 -7.70 21.53
C ALA A 118 -3.72 -7.70 20.40
N ASP A 119 -4.53 -6.63 20.30
CA ASP A 119 -5.53 -6.50 19.25
C ASP A 119 -4.88 -6.20 17.89
N TRP A 120 -3.84 -5.35 17.86
CA TRP A 120 -3.06 -5.08 16.66
C TRP A 120 -2.27 -6.30 16.16
N GLN A 121 -1.71 -7.10 17.07
CA GLN A 121 -1.09 -8.38 16.74
C GLN A 121 -2.11 -9.34 16.10
N ARG A 122 -3.32 -9.43 16.68
CA ARG A 122 -4.41 -10.27 16.15
C ARG A 122 -4.88 -9.80 14.77
N VAL A 123 -4.95 -8.49 14.54
CA VAL A 123 -5.25 -7.91 13.21
C VAL A 123 -4.16 -8.30 12.21
N ALA A 124 -2.88 -8.13 12.55
CA ALA A 124 -1.79 -8.47 11.64
C ALA A 124 -1.73 -9.97 11.32
N GLU A 125 -1.94 -10.83 12.32
CA GLU A 125 -2.05 -12.28 12.13
C GLU A 125 -3.22 -12.64 11.21
N TYR A 126 -4.38 -12.04 11.42
CA TYR A 126 -5.55 -12.25 10.57
C TYR A 126 -5.27 -11.86 9.11
N VAL A 127 -4.69 -10.68 8.89
CA VAL A 127 -4.36 -10.17 7.54
C VAL A 127 -3.25 -11.01 6.89
N ALA A 128 -2.24 -11.44 7.65
CA ALA A 128 -1.21 -12.37 7.16
C ALA A 128 -1.81 -13.72 6.75
N GLY A 129 -2.78 -14.23 7.52
CA GLY A 129 -3.51 -15.47 7.19
C GLY A 129 -4.32 -15.36 5.91
N LEU A 130 -5.00 -14.22 5.69
CA LEU A 130 -5.70 -13.93 4.43
C LEU A 130 -4.72 -13.88 3.25
N GLY A 131 -3.64 -13.12 3.39
CA GLY A 131 -2.61 -12.99 2.34
C GLY A 131 -1.96 -14.34 2.01
N THR A 132 -1.61 -15.14 3.02
CA THR A 132 -1.04 -16.49 2.84
C THR A 132 -2.00 -17.41 2.11
N ARG A 133 -3.30 -17.35 2.43
CA ARG A 133 -4.32 -18.13 1.73
C ARG A 133 -4.40 -17.76 0.26
N TRP A 134 -4.43 -16.47 -0.07
CA TRP A 134 -4.47 -16.01 -1.46
C TRP A 134 -3.16 -16.28 -2.21
N ALA A 135 -2.00 -16.17 -1.57
CA ALA A 135 -0.72 -16.43 -2.21
C ALA A 135 -0.47 -17.91 -2.53
N ARG A 136 -1.13 -18.82 -1.79
CA ARG A 136 -0.82 -20.26 -1.73
C ARG A 136 -0.60 -20.88 -3.12
N GLY A 137 0.63 -21.35 -3.34
CA GLY A 137 1.02 -22.07 -4.56
C GLY A 137 1.20 -21.20 -5.81
N ARG A 138 1.08 -19.87 -5.69
CA ARG A 138 1.10 -18.91 -6.82
C ARG A 138 2.20 -17.87 -6.68
N VAL A 139 2.42 -17.39 -5.46
CA VAL A 139 3.40 -16.35 -5.15
C VAL A 139 4.17 -16.78 -3.91
N ASP A 140 5.49 -16.69 -3.97
CA ASP A 140 6.32 -16.75 -2.76
C ASP A 140 6.16 -15.43 -2.00
N ALA A 141 5.29 -15.43 -0.99
CA ALA A 141 4.87 -14.22 -0.29
C ALA A 141 5.27 -14.26 1.19
N THR A 142 6.01 -13.25 1.63
CA THR A 142 6.39 -13.04 3.04
C THR A 142 5.54 -11.92 3.64
N PHE A 143 4.79 -12.22 4.70
CA PHE A 143 3.99 -11.24 5.45
C PHE A 143 4.69 -10.86 6.75
N VAL A 144 5.35 -9.70 6.77
CA VAL A 144 6.09 -9.18 7.92
C VAL A 144 5.13 -8.44 8.85
N ARG A 145 4.89 -8.98 10.04
CA ARG A 145 4.11 -8.32 11.09
C ARG A 145 5.03 -7.35 11.83
N THR A 146 4.91 -6.05 11.58
CA THR A 146 5.89 -5.06 12.05
C THR A 146 5.93 -4.92 13.57
N GLY A 147 4.87 -5.35 14.28
CA GLY A 147 4.82 -5.41 15.74
C GLY A 147 5.57 -6.59 16.38
N GLU A 148 6.14 -7.51 15.60
CA GLU A 148 7.02 -8.54 16.15
C GLU A 148 8.34 -7.92 16.64
N PRO A 149 8.91 -8.38 17.76
CA PRO A 149 10.07 -7.72 18.38
C PRO A 149 11.26 -7.51 17.43
N VAL A 150 11.59 -8.52 16.62
CA VAL A 150 12.70 -8.44 15.65
C VAL A 150 12.36 -7.49 14.51
N ALA A 151 11.15 -7.57 13.96
CA ALA A 151 10.71 -6.68 12.89
C ALA A 151 10.72 -5.21 13.35
N TRP A 152 10.15 -4.93 14.51
CA TRP A 152 10.10 -3.59 15.08
C TRP A 152 11.50 -3.03 15.37
N ALA A 153 12.38 -3.84 15.97
CA ALA A 153 13.76 -3.43 16.25
C ALA A 153 14.52 -3.07 14.97
N THR A 154 14.39 -3.88 13.92
CA THR A 154 15.01 -3.65 12.61
C THR A 154 14.48 -2.36 11.96
N ILE A 155 13.16 -2.16 11.93
CA ILE A 155 12.52 -0.96 11.37
C ILE A 155 12.96 0.29 12.13
N LYS A 156 12.98 0.23 13.46
CA LYS A 156 13.42 1.34 14.32
C LYS A 156 14.89 1.69 14.11
N ALA A 157 15.76 0.68 13.99
CA ALA A 157 17.18 0.89 13.72
C ALA A 157 17.39 1.59 12.37
N GLN A 158 16.67 1.17 11.32
CA GLN A 158 16.74 1.83 10.02
C GLN A 158 16.15 3.25 10.06
N THR A 159 15.03 3.44 10.75
CA THR A 159 14.41 4.75 10.96
C THR A 159 15.39 5.73 11.62
N ALA A 160 16.15 5.27 12.61
CA ALA A 160 17.18 6.07 13.26
C ALA A 160 18.35 6.39 12.32
N ALA A 161 18.79 5.42 11.50
CA ALA A 161 19.87 5.61 10.54
C ALA A 161 19.52 6.60 9.42
N ASP A 162 18.27 6.61 8.96
CA ASP A 162 17.80 7.52 7.92
C ASP A 162 17.25 8.85 8.46
N HIS A 163 17.19 9.04 9.79
CA HIS A 163 16.49 10.17 10.44
C HIS A 163 16.89 11.54 9.87
N ASP A 164 18.19 11.79 9.75
CA ASP A 164 18.71 13.09 9.29
C ASP A 164 18.62 13.26 7.78
N ARG A 165 18.49 12.15 7.03
CA ARG A 165 18.28 12.16 5.58
C ARG A 165 16.82 12.45 5.22
N VAL A 166 15.90 12.27 6.17
CA VAL A 166 14.46 12.55 6.03
C VAL A 166 14.04 13.63 7.03
N PRO A 167 14.33 14.90 6.74
CA PRO A 167 14.00 16.00 7.65
C PRO A 167 12.48 16.14 7.79
N GLN A 168 12.03 16.65 8.95
CA GLN A 168 10.59 16.84 9.23
C GLN A 168 9.87 17.62 8.13
N ALA A 169 10.48 18.70 7.61
CA ALA A 169 9.91 19.48 6.51
C ALA A 169 9.65 18.67 5.23
N GLY A 170 10.38 17.57 5.03
CA GLY A 170 10.17 16.65 3.91
C GLY A 170 9.02 15.66 4.13
N LEU A 171 8.62 15.46 5.39
CA LEU A 171 7.50 14.63 5.80
C LEU A 171 6.17 15.40 5.77
N ASP A 172 6.25 16.67 5.38
CA ASP A 172 5.13 17.56 5.45
C ASP A 172 4.01 17.14 4.46
N GLY A 173 2.91 16.59 4.98
CA GLY A 173 1.74 16.22 4.20
C GLY A 173 1.97 14.93 3.41
N LEU A 174 2.84 14.05 3.90
CA LEU A 174 3.35 12.90 3.16
C LEU A 174 2.25 12.01 2.56
N HIS A 175 1.18 11.73 3.31
CA HIS A 175 0.06 10.90 2.82
C HIS A 175 -1.09 11.71 2.18
N ARG A 176 -0.79 12.95 1.73
CA ARG A 176 -1.72 13.81 0.99
C ARG A 176 -1.23 13.98 -0.44
N LEU A 177 -2.16 13.90 -1.38
CA LEU A 177 -1.88 14.23 -2.76
C LEU A 177 -1.70 15.74 -2.87
N VAL A 178 -2.77 16.51 -2.63
CA VAL A 178 -2.72 17.96 -2.72
C VAL A 178 -2.29 18.60 -1.40
N ASP A 179 -1.51 19.67 -1.48
CA ASP A 179 -0.89 20.36 -0.34
C ASP A 179 -1.85 21.37 0.34
N ASP A 180 -3.13 21.35 -0.03
CA ASP A 180 -4.15 22.38 0.27
C ASP A 180 -4.58 22.47 1.74
N ASN A 181 -4.08 21.57 2.58
CA ASN A 181 -4.12 21.75 4.02
C ASN A 181 -2.77 21.24 4.56
N PRO A 182 -1.99 22.06 5.26
CA PRO A 182 -0.86 21.55 6.00
C PRO A 182 -1.46 20.71 7.12
N TYR A 183 -1.07 19.46 7.25
CA TYR A 183 -0.88 19.00 8.62
C TYR A 183 0.36 18.13 8.83
N PRO A 184 1.47 18.85 9.00
CA PRO A 184 2.67 18.40 9.71
C PRO A 184 3.15 19.49 10.70
N ARG A 185 3.20 20.79 10.34
CA ARG A 185 3.34 21.89 11.31
C ARG A 185 1.99 22.27 11.89
N GLY A 186 1.88 22.31 13.22
CA GLY A 186 0.69 22.78 13.94
C GLY A 186 -0.46 21.77 14.10
N THR A 187 -0.25 20.47 13.79
CA THR A 187 -1.22 19.43 14.20
C THR A 187 -1.14 19.15 15.70
N ARG A 188 -2.20 18.60 16.28
CA ARG A 188 -2.16 17.88 17.56
C ARG A 188 -1.58 16.45 17.46
N PHE A 189 -1.22 16.01 16.25
CA PHE A 189 -0.84 14.63 15.93
C PHE A 189 0.65 14.56 15.59
N THR A 190 1.49 14.95 16.54
CA THR A 190 2.95 15.06 16.36
C THR A 190 3.64 13.73 16.07
N TYR A 191 3.03 12.61 16.48
CA TYR A 191 3.53 11.25 16.21
C TYR A 191 3.57 10.88 14.72
N LEU A 192 2.87 11.63 13.85
CA LEU A 192 2.82 11.34 12.41
C LEU A 192 4.19 11.38 11.74
N TYR A 193 5.12 12.21 12.22
CA TYR A 193 6.46 12.27 11.65
C TYR A 193 7.23 10.96 11.84
N ASP A 194 7.17 10.40 13.05
CA ASP A 194 7.84 9.13 13.34
C ASP A 194 7.13 7.98 12.62
N TYR A 195 5.80 8.03 12.53
CA TYR A 195 5.01 7.10 11.73
C TYR A 195 5.43 7.10 10.25
N TYR A 196 5.60 8.29 9.67
CA TYR A 196 6.03 8.43 8.28
C TYR A 196 7.44 7.90 8.05
N ARG A 197 8.39 8.14 8.96
CA ARG A 197 9.74 7.57 8.84
C ARG A 197 9.76 6.05 8.99
N SER A 198 8.92 5.51 9.87
CA SER A 198 8.73 4.06 10.01
C SER A 198 8.23 3.45 8.70
N ASN A 199 7.21 4.05 8.08
CA ASN A 199 6.70 3.58 6.79
C ASN A 199 7.72 3.70 5.66
N ILE A 200 8.51 4.77 5.60
CA ILE A 200 9.61 4.88 4.60
C ILE A 200 10.59 3.72 4.77
N SER A 201 10.86 3.30 6.01
CA SER A 201 11.78 2.21 6.33
C SER A 201 11.32 0.85 5.79
N HIS A 202 10.02 0.63 5.57
CA HIS A 202 9.50 -0.61 4.98
C HIS A 202 10.06 -0.88 3.58
N TYR A 203 10.40 0.18 2.84
CA TYR A 203 10.87 0.11 1.45
C TYR A 203 12.41 0.15 1.34
N ARG A 204 13.12 0.04 2.47
CA ARG A 204 14.59 0.14 2.52
C ARG A 204 15.22 -1.24 2.48
N ARG A 205 16.27 -1.38 1.67
CA ARG A 205 17.02 -2.64 1.55
C ARG A 205 17.37 -3.31 2.88
N PRO A 206 17.98 -2.63 3.87
CA PRO A 206 18.38 -3.31 5.11
C PRO A 206 17.20 -3.93 5.87
N VAL A 207 16.01 -3.33 5.79
CA VAL A 207 14.80 -3.85 6.42
C VAL A 207 14.25 -5.04 5.63
N ILE A 208 14.16 -4.91 4.30
CA ILE A 208 13.63 -5.95 3.42
C ILE A 208 14.51 -7.21 3.47
N GLU A 209 15.83 -7.07 3.30
CA GLU A 209 16.76 -8.21 3.31
C GLU A 209 16.78 -8.90 4.69
N ALA A 210 16.79 -8.13 5.78
CA ALA A 210 16.83 -8.70 7.12
C ALA A 210 15.53 -9.42 7.53
N LEU A 211 14.37 -8.94 7.07
CA LEU A 211 13.07 -9.47 7.52
C LEU A 211 12.42 -10.44 6.53
N ALA A 212 12.81 -10.40 5.26
CA ALA A 212 12.23 -11.27 4.23
C ALA A 212 13.26 -12.08 3.43
N GLY A 213 14.56 -11.82 3.56
CA GLY A 213 15.61 -12.61 2.91
C GLY A 213 15.58 -12.57 1.37
N VAL A 214 14.95 -11.55 0.77
CA VAL A 214 14.83 -11.39 -0.69
C VAL A 214 15.91 -10.48 -1.25
N ASP A 215 16.30 -10.69 -2.50
CA ASP A 215 17.19 -9.77 -3.22
C ASP A 215 16.49 -8.42 -3.47
N THR A 216 17.20 -7.34 -3.19
CA THR A 216 16.72 -5.96 -3.30
C THR A 216 17.47 -5.14 -4.35
N ALA A 217 18.23 -5.77 -5.27
CA ALA A 217 18.91 -5.05 -6.35
C ALA A 217 17.96 -4.12 -7.14
N HIS A 218 16.69 -4.51 -7.29
CA HIS A 218 15.64 -3.65 -7.82
C HIS A 218 14.30 -3.98 -7.18
N VAL A 219 13.76 -3.05 -6.40
CA VAL A 219 12.49 -3.22 -5.70
C VAL A 219 11.35 -2.60 -6.51
N LEU A 220 10.27 -3.35 -6.73
CA LEU A 220 9.01 -2.82 -7.27
C LEU A 220 8.00 -2.63 -6.14
N VAL A 221 7.71 -1.38 -5.80
CA VAL A 221 6.67 -1.02 -4.86
C VAL A 221 5.32 -0.95 -5.58
N VAL A 222 4.31 -1.64 -5.08
CA VAL A 222 2.93 -1.64 -5.59
C VAL A 222 2.05 -1.07 -4.49
N GLU A 223 1.84 0.23 -4.56
CA GLU A 223 1.15 0.99 -3.51
C GLU A 223 0.22 2.02 -4.13
N ASN A 224 -0.86 2.32 -3.43
CA ASN A 224 -1.81 3.29 -3.93
C ASN A 224 -1.24 4.72 -3.90
N VAL A 225 -1.90 5.60 -4.64
CA VAL A 225 -1.49 6.99 -4.83
C VAL A 225 -1.18 7.74 -3.52
N GLN A 226 -1.78 7.38 -2.38
CA GLN A 226 -1.52 8.05 -1.10
C GLN A 226 -0.10 7.80 -0.55
N GLN A 227 0.57 6.75 -1.00
CA GLN A 227 1.95 6.43 -0.62
C GLN A 227 3.00 7.06 -1.55
N ILE A 228 2.59 7.77 -2.61
CA ILE A 228 3.49 8.25 -3.66
C ILE A 228 4.69 9.06 -3.13
N LYS A 229 4.47 9.94 -2.15
CA LYS A 229 5.53 10.74 -1.55
C LYS A 229 6.41 9.92 -0.60
N CYS A 230 5.82 8.97 0.14
CA CYS A 230 6.55 8.05 1.02
C CYS A 230 7.53 7.17 0.22
N VAL A 231 7.03 6.58 -0.88
CA VAL A 231 7.84 5.76 -1.78
C VAL A 231 8.89 6.59 -2.51
N ALA A 232 8.59 7.86 -2.85
CA ALA A 232 9.57 8.77 -3.42
C ALA A 232 10.75 9.04 -2.48
N TRP A 233 10.50 9.19 -1.17
CA TRP A 233 11.57 9.28 -0.17
C TRP A 233 12.39 8.01 -0.09
N ALA A 234 11.73 6.86 0.02
CA ALA A 234 12.44 5.57 0.05
C ALA A 234 13.30 5.36 -1.19
N ARG A 235 12.79 5.71 -2.38
CA ARG A 235 13.55 5.66 -3.64
C ARG A 235 14.77 6.58 -3.58
N ALA A 236 14.62 7.83 -3.17
CA ALA A 236 15.76 8.76 -3.09
C ALA A 236 16.87 8.24 -2.17
N LEU A 237 16.50 7.61 -1.06
CA LEU A 237 17.44 6.97 -0.15
C LEU A 237 18.06 5.70 -0.76
N ASN A 238 17.26 4.89 -1.46
CA ASN A 238 17.71 3.64 -2.12
C ASN A 238 18.67 3.96 -3.28
N ASP A 239 18.38 4.96 -4.10
CA ASP A 239 19.21 5.41 -5.22
C ASP A 239 20.59 5.86 -4.72
N ALA A 240 20.63 6.59 -3.59
CA ALA A 240 21.88 7.00 -2.94
C ALA A 240 22.72 5.82 -2.42
N ASP A 241 22.07 4.69 -2.15
CA ASP A 241 22.68 3.45 -1.67
C ASP A 241 22.89 2.43 -2.82
N GLY A 242 22.68 2.84 -4.08
CA GLY A 242 22.89 2.00 -5.28
C GLY A 242 21.79 0.99 -5.56
N ILE A 243 20.62 1.13 -4.94
CA ILE A 243 19.46 0.24 -5.08
C ILE A 243 18.43 0.90 -6.00
N ARG A 244 17.92 0.15 -6.98
CA ARG A 244 16.87 0.66 -7.86
C ARG A 244 15.50 0.50 -7.20
N THR A 245 14.66 1.52 -7.27
CA THR A 245 13.26 1.42 -6.84
C THR A 245 12.31 1.94 -7.91
N SER A 246 11.31 1.13 -8.23
CA SER A 246 10.17 1.48 -9.07
C SER A 246 8.90 1.47 -8.25
N HIS A 247 7.92 2.29 -8.62
CA HIS A 247 6.63 2.35 -7.95
C HIS A 247 5.52 2.27 -8.99
N LEU A 248 4.85 1.13 -9.02
CA LEU A 248 3.60 0.96 -9.76
C LEU A 248 2.47 1.53 -8.88
N VAL A 249 2.03 2.74 -9.23
CA VAL A 249 1.09 3.49 -8.40
C VAL A 249 -0.32 3.00 -8.70
N THR A 250 -1.08 2.61 -7.67
CA THR A 250 -2.43 2.06 -7.83
C THR A 250 -3.52 3.04 -7.39
N CYS A 251 -4.75 2.81 -7.87
CA CYS A 251 -5.93 3.48 -7.36
C CYS A 251 -6.25 2.92 -5.96
N PRO A 252 -6.47 3.78 -4.96
CA PRO A 252 -6.95 3.33 -3.67
C PRO A 252 -8.38 2.78 -3.79
N ALA A 253 -8.75 1.83 -2.93
CA ALA A 253 -10.13 1.34 -2.87
C ALA A 253 -11.11 2.51 -2.58
N PRO A 254 -12.09 2.77 -3.47
CA PRO A 254 -13.08 3.83 -3.30
C PRO A 254 -14.07 3.47 -2.19
N ASP A 255 -14.85 4.42 -1.69
CA ASP A 255 -15.99 4.15 -0.82
C ASP A 255 -17.26 3.79 -1.62
N ALA A 256 -18.40 3.56 -0.96
CA ALA A 256 -19.65 3.23 -1.64
C ALA A 256 -20.17 4.35 -2.57
N THR A 257 -19.71 5.59 -2.38
CA THR A 257 -20.08 6.75 -3.20
C THR A 257 -19.07 7.08 -4.30
N ASN A 258 -17.95 6.34 -4.36
CA ASN A 258 -16.82 6.59 -5.27
C ASN A 258 -16.21 8.00 -5.12
N SER A 259 -16.37 8.63 -3.96
CA SER A 259 -15.97 10.02 -3.72
C SER A 259 -14.72 10.15 -2.87
N VAL A 260 -14.35 9.13 -2.10
CA VAL A 260 -13.14 9.14 -1.27
C VAL A 260 -12.57 7.73 -1.15
N ARG A 261 -11.35 7.60 -0.60
CA ARG A 261 -10.80 6.30 -0.23
C ARG A 261 -11.64 5.70 0.90
N VAL A 262 -11.94 4.41 0.82
CA VAL A 262 -12.81 3.72 1.78
C VAL A 262 -12.37 3.86 3.23
N SER A 263 -11.06 3.88 3.50
CA SER A 263 -10.52 4.07 4.87
C SER A 263 -10.78 5.46 5.44
N ARG A 264 -10.99 6.47 4.60
CA ARG A 264 -11.30 7.86 4.98
C ARG A 264 -12.79 8.19 4.89
N ALA A 265 -13.61 7.27 4.41
CA ALA A 265 -15.04 7.47 4.24
C ALA A 265 -15.78 7.63 5.57
N GLU A 266 -16.90 8.36 5.52
CA GLU A 266 -17.89 8.36 6.59
C GLU A 266 -18.35 6.91 6.87
N PRO A 267 -18.65 6.56 8.13
CA PRO A 267 -19.01 5.19 8.50
C PRO A 267 -20.10 4.55 7.63
N ARG A 268 -21.11 5.34 7.22
CA ARG A 268 -22.24 4.87 6.39
C ARG A 268 -21.87 4.56 4.92
N HIS A 269 -20.74 5.07 4.43
CA HIS A 269 -20.28 4.87 3.06
C HIS A 269 -19.07 3.93 2.99
N ARG A 270 -18.56 3.51 4.15
CA ARG A 270 -17.42 2.62 4.26
C ARG A 270 -17.81 1.21 3.83
N ILE A 271 -17.01 0.64 2.96
CA ILE A 271 -17.07 -0.77 2.58
C ILE A 271 -16.04 -1.53 3.42
N MET A 272 -16.52 -2.54 4.14
CA MET A 272 -15.73 -3.33 5.07
C MET A 272 -15.05 -4.48 4.34
N LEU A 273 -13.96 -4.97 4.92
CA LEU A 273 -13.29 -6.18 4.43
C LEU A 273 -14.24 -7.38 4.42
N ALA A 274 -15.11 -7.49 5.43
CA ALA A 274 -16.12 -8.54 5.51
C ALA A 274 -17.08 -8.54 4.31
N ASP A 275 -17.43 -7.36 3.77
CA ASP A 275 -18.30 -7.25 2.60
C ASP A 275 -17.60 -7.85 1.36
N VAL A 276 -16.30 -7.59 1.20
CA VAL A 276 -15.48 -8.21 0.15
C VAL A 276 -15.32 -9.71 0.38
N LEU A 277 -15.21 -10.19 1.61
CA LEU A 277 -15.05 -11.62 1.89
C LEU A 277 -16.38 -12.40 1.78
N SER A 278 -17.53 -11.72 1.77
CA SER A 278 -18.85 -12.34 1.69
C SER A 278 -19.16 -13.00 0.34
N GLY A 279 -18.33 -12.78 -0.68
CA GLY A 279 -18.57 -13.25 -2.04
C GLY A 279 -19.35 -12.25 -2.91
N GLN A 280 -20.10 -11.32 -2.31
CA GLN A 280 -20.88 -10.33 -3.06
C GLN A 280 -20.04 -9.11 -3.48
N GLN A 281 -20.42 -8.46 -4.58
CA GLN A 281 -19.81 -7.20 -5.00
C GLN A 281 -20.33 -6.06 -4.10
N PRO A 282 -19.45 -5.38 -3.33
CA PRO A 282 -19.91 -4.50 -2.26
C PRO A 282 -20.26 -3.07 -2.71
N GLY A 283 -20.05 -2.72 -3.98
CA GLY A 283 -20.35 -1.40 -4.52
C GLY A 283 -20.47 -1.39 -6.03
N SER A 284 -20.95 -0.29 -6.60
CA SER A 284 -21.25 -0.18 -8.04
C SER A 284 -20.07 0.27 -8.91
N ALA A 285 -18.99 0.79 -8.32
CA ALA A 285 -17.79 1.17 -9.07
C ALA A 285 -17.17 -0.02 -9.83
N PRO A 286 -16.58 0.21 -11.02
CA PRO A 286 -15.80 -0.78 -11.75
C PRO A 286 -14.70 -1.43 -10.90
N TYR A 287 -14.11 -0.67 -9.98
CA TYR A 287 -13.12 -1.17 -9.02
C TYR A 287 -13.62 -2.39 -8.23
N TRP A 288 -14.90 -2.40 -7.83
CA TRP A 288 -15.45 -3.49 -7.03
C TRP A 288 -15.69 -4.75 -7.83
N ALA A 289 -16.16 -4.63 -9.08
CA ALA A 289 -16.25 -5.77 -9.99
C ALA A 289 -14.87 -6.37 -10.25
N PHE A 290 -13.86 -5.52 -10.48
CA PHE A 290 -12.46 -5.94 -10.60
C PHE A 290 -11.98 -6.68 -9.35
N LEU A 291 -12.14 -6.09 -8.17
CA LEU A 291 -11.63 -6.67 -6.92
C LEU A 291 -12.32 -7.99 -6.59
N SER A 292 -13.64 -8.10 -6.80
CA SER A 292 -14.38 -9.35 -6.62
C SER A 292 -13.89 -10.45 -7.56
N ALA A 293 -13.70 -10.14 -8.85
CA ALA A 293 -13.17 -11.10 -9.80
C ALA A 293 -11.73 -11.54 -9.45
N LEU A 294 -10.90 -10.61 -8.97
CA LEU A 294 -9.54 -10.91 -8.55
C LEU A 294 -9.52 -11.79 -7.29
N ARG A 295 -10.36 -11.48 -6.30
CA ARG A 295 -10.57 -12.33 -5.11
C ARG A 295 -10.97 -13.73 -5.52
N ASP A 296 -11.99 -13.88 -6.36
CA ASP A 296 -12.51 -15.19 -6.77
C ASP A 296 -11.45 -16.03 -7.49
N ARG A 297 -10.61 -15.39 -8.31
CA ARG A 297 -9.45 -16.03 -8.93
C ARG A 297 -8.46 -16.58 -7.90
N PHE A 298 -8.23 -15.87 -6.80
CA PHE A 298 -7.32 -16.35 -5.75
C PHE A 298 -7.98 -17.39 -4.84
N ASP A 299 -9.28 -17.27 -4.55
CA ASP A 299 -10.02 -18.22 -3.73
C ASP A 299 -10.28 -19.56 -4.45
N ALA A 300 -10.46 -19.57 -5.78
CA ALA A 300 -10.71 -20.79 -6.57
C ALA A 300 -9.53 -21.79 -6.60
N HIS A 301 -8.37 -21.40 -6.09
CA HIS A 301 -7.14 -22.20 -6.08
C HIS A 301 -6.56 -22.41 -4.68
N GLY A 302 -7.30 -22.06 -3.62
CA GLY A 302 -6.87 -22.11 -2.21
C GLY A 302 -7.21 -23.38 -1.44
#